data_AF-A0A482A3M7-F1
#
_entry.id   AF-A0A482A3M7-F1
#
_cell.length_a   1.000
_cell.length_b   1.000
_cell.length_c   1.000
_cell.angle_alpha   90.00
_cell.angle_beta   90.00
_cell.angle_gamma   90.00
#
_symmetry.space_group_name_H-M   'P 1'
#
loop_
_entity.id
_entity.type
_entity.pdbx_description
1 polymer ?
#
loop_
_entity_poly.entity_id
_entity_poly.type
_entity_poly.pdbx_seq_one_letter_code
_entity_poly.pdbx_strand_id
1 'polypeptide(L)'
;ILVDTGMPESAVNNEGLFNGTFVEGQILPKMTEEDRIVNILKRVGYEPDDLLYIISSHLHFDHAGGNGAFTNTPIIVQRTEYEAALHREEYMKECILPHLNYKIIEGDYEVVPGVQLLYTPGHSPGHQSLFIETEQSGSVLLTIDASYTKENFEDEVPFAGFDPELALSSIKRLKEVVKKEKPIIFFGHDIEQEKSCRVFPEYI
;
A
#
# COMPACT_ATOMS: atom_id res chain seq x y z
N ILE A 1 -9.15 -0.60 -11.21
CA ILE A 1 -7.83 -0.87 -10.59
C ILE A 1 -8.01 -0.61 -9.10
N LEU A 2 -7.56 -1.53 -8.25
CA LEU A 2 -7.56 -1.36 -6.79
C LEU A 2 -6.11 -1.28 -6.32
N VAL A 3 -5.81 -0.33 -5.43
CA VAL A 3 -4.49 -0.17 -4.81
C VAL A 3 -4.62 -0.62 -3.36
N ASP A 4 -3.81 -1.60 -2.99
CA ASP A 4 -3.85 -2.33 -1.72
C ASP A 4 -5.21 -2.97 -1.40
N THR A 5 -5.23 -3.84 -0.39
CA THR A 5 -6.37 -4.74 -0.11
C THR A 5 -6.74 -4.83 1.36
N GLY A 6 -6.17 -3.97 2.21
CA GLY A 6 -6.48 -3.95 3.63
C GLY A 6 -5.93 -5.15 4.39
N MET A 7 -6.51 -5.36 5.57
CA MET A 7 -6.11 -6.39 6.54
C MET A 7 -6.69 -7.79 6.23
N PRO A 8 -6.06 -8.87 6.74
CA PRO A 8 -6.57 -10.22 6.58
C PRO A 8 -7.80 -10.48 7.45
N GLU A 9 -8.57 -11.50 7.11
CA GLU A 9 -9.77 -11.88 7.88
C GLU A 9 -9.47 -12.22 9.36
N SER A 10 -8.26 -12.73 9.63
CA SER A 10 -7.80 -13.04 10.99
C SER A 10 -7.74 -11.81 11.92
N ALA A 11 -7.74 -10.60 11.35
CA ALA A 11 -7.77 -9.34 12.07
C ALA A 11 -9.19 -8.90 12.49
N VAL A 12 -10.24 -9.48 11.91
CA VAL A 12 -11.62 -9.06 12.16
C VAL A 12 -12.02 -9.34 13.61
N ASN A 13 -12.41 -8.29 14.33
CA ASN A 13 -12.73 -8.29 15.76
C ASN A 13 -11.63 -8.94 16.63
N ASN A 14 -10.37 -8.82 16.20
CA ASN A 14 -9.23 -9.47 16.85
C ASN A 14 -8.06 -8.49 17.06
N GLU A 15 -8.20 -7.62 18.06
CA GLU A 15 -7.14 -6.68 18.47
C GLU A 15 -5.86 -7.40 18.95
N GLY A 16 -5.99 -8.66 19.37
CA GLY A 16 -4.89 -9.51 19.83
C GLY A 16 -4.23 -10.36 18.74
N LEU A 17 -4.42 -10.05 17.45
CA LEU A 17 -3.87 -10.83 16.33
C LEU A 17 -2.37 -11.13 16.49
N PHE A 18 -1.61 -10.16 17.01
CA PHE A 18 -0.17 -10.24 17.15
C PHE A 18 0.31 -10.69 18.54
N ASN A 19 -0.59 -11.19 19.41
CA ASN A 19 -0.19 -11.75 20.70
C ASN A 19 0.77 -12.93 20.51
N GLY A 20 1.89 -12.94 21.23
CA GLY A 20 2.95 -13.93 21.12
C GLY A 20 3.92 -13.72 19.95
N THR A 21 3.81 -12.62 19.23
CA THR A 21 4.74 -12.25 18.13
C THR A 21 5.73 -11.16 18.57
N PHE A 22 6.71 -10.83 17.73
CA PHE A 22 7.70 -9.79 18.03
C PHE A 22 7.12 -8.37 18.09
N VAL A 23 5.86 -8.16 17.67
CA VAL A 23 5.13 -6.87 17.74
C VAL A 23 3.95 -6.89 18.71
N GLU A 24 3.93 -7.83 19.66
CA GLU A 24 2.89 -7.92 20.69
C GLU A 24 2.72 -6.57 21.42
N GLY A 25 1.48 -6.08 21.46
CA GLY A 25 1.12 -4.81 22.11
C GLY A 25 1.55 -3.55 21.34
N GLN A 26 2.21 -3.67 20.20
CA GLN A 26 2.63 -2.54 19.35
C GLN A 26 1.68 -2.31 18.18
N ILE A 27 1.17 -3.40 17.59
CA ILE A 27 0.21 -3.36 16.49
C ILE A 27 -1.05 -4.10 16.92
N LEU A 28 -2.19 -3.40 16.91
CA LEU A 28 -3.49 -3.95 17.28
C LEU A 28 -4.48 -3.61 16.15
N PRO A 29 -4.90 -4.61 15.35
CA PRO A 29 -5.87 -4.35 14.30
C PRO A 29 -7.19 -3.84 14.87
N LYS A 30 -7.72 -2.77 14.28
CA LYS A 30 -9.05 -2.22 14.58
C LYS A 30 -9.95 -2.46 13.37
N MET A 31 -10.33 -3.73 13.18
CA MET A 31 -11.06 -4.20 12.00
C MET A 31 -12.38 -4.85 12.40
N THR A 32 -13.44 -4.55 11.67
CA THR A 32 -14.76 -5.19 11.74
C THR A 32 -15.04 -6.00 10.47
N GLU A 33 -16.15 -6.74 10.43
CA GLU A 33 -16.57 -7.45 9.22
C GLU A 33 -16.78 -6.51 8.03
N GLU A 34 -17.20 -5.26 8.26
CA GLU A 34 -17.43 -4.29 7.19
C GLU A 34 -16.14 -3.88 6.48
N ASP A 35 -14.99 -4.03 7.13
CA ASP A 35 -13.68 -3.60 6.64
C ASP A 35 -13.00 -4.64 5.75
N ARG A 36 -13.59 -5.83 5.61
CA ARG A 36 -13.10 -6.84 4.66
C ARG A 36 -13.20 -6.29 3.25
N ILE A 37 -12.14 -6.42 2.45
CA ILE A 37 -12.07 -5.80 1.12
C ILE A 37 -13.22 -6.18 0.19
N VAL A 38 -13.69 -7.44 0.26
CA VAL A 38 -14.85 -7.90 -0.54
C VAL A 38 -16.13 -7.18 -0.12
N ASN A 39 -16.32 -6.91 1.19
CA ASN A 39 -17.47 -6.18 1.69
C ASN A 39 -17.40 -4.69 1.31
N ILE A 40 -16.20 -4.10 1.35
CA ILE A 40 -15.95 -2.73 0.86
C ILE A 40 -16.30 -2.62 -0.63
N LEU A 41 -15.76 -3.51 -1.47
CA LEU A 41 -16.03 -3.53 -2.91
C LEU A 41 -17.52 -3.69 -3.19
N LYS A 42 -18.21 -4.57 -2.46
CA LYS A 42 -19.65 -4.77 -2.65
C LYS A 42 -20.47 -3.51 -2.34
N ARG A 43 -20.08 -2.73 -1.32
CA ARG A 43 -20.73 -1.43 -1.01
C ARG A 43 -20.43 -0.37 -2.06
N VAL A 44 -19.24 -0.38 -2.65
CA VAL A 44 -18.86 0.53 -3.75
C VAL A 44 -19.52 0.13 -5.07
N GLY A 45 -19.87 -1.15 -5.26
CA GLY A 45 -20.58 -1.67 -6.41
C GLY A 45 -19.76 -2.56 -7.35
N TYR A 46 -18.67 -3.15 -6.85
CA TYR A 46 -17.81 -4.08 -7.60
C TYR A 46 -17.71 -5.45 -6.92
N GLU A 47 -17.39 -6.46 -7.71
CA GLU A 47 -16.94 -7.79 -7.29
C GLU A 47 -15.46 -7.98 -7.64
N PRO A 48 -14.74 -8.91 -7.00
CA PRO A 48 -13.30 -9.11 -7.25
C PRO A 48 -12.92 -9.29 -8.72
N ASP A 49 -13.74 -10.01 -9.48
CA ASP A 49 -13.51 -10.32 -10.90
C ASP A 49 -13.86 -9.15 -11.85
N ASP A 50 -14.44 -8.05 -11.35
CA ASP A 50 -14.66 -6.83 -12.14
C ASP A 50 -13.38 -6.00 -12.28
N LEU A 51 -12.39 -6.24 -11.42
CA LEU A 51 -11.19 -5.41 -11.33
C LEU A 51 -10.19 -5.76 -12.44
N LEU A 52 -9.65 -4.73 -13.07
CA LEU A 52 -8.60 -4.88 -14.09
C LEU A 52 -7.25 -5.34 -13.51
N TYR A 53 -6.85 -4.74 -12.39
CA TYR A 53 -5.59 -5.02 -11.69
C TYR A 53 -5.77 -4.74 -10.19
N ILE A 54 -5.01 -5.49 -9.40
CA ILE A 54 -4.63 -5.11 -8.04
C ILE A 54 -3.20 -4.59 -8.09
N ILE A 55 -2.91 -3.49 -7.41
CA ILE A 55 -1.55 -3.01 -7.18
C ILE A 55 -1.27 -3.19 -5.70
N SER A 56 -0.28 -3.99 -5.35
CA SER A 56 0.26 -4.03 -3.99
C SER A 56 1.41 -3.04 -3.90
N SER A 57 1.25 -1.97 -3.12
CA SER A 57 2.33 -1.04 -2.78
C SER A 57 3.49 -1.79 -2.14
N HIS A 58 3.16 -2.73 -1.24
CA HIS A 58 4.04 -3.71 -0.65
C HIS A 58 3.19 -4.83 -0.02
N LEU A 59 3.81 -5.81 0.67
CA LEU A 59 3.12 -7.00 1.16
C LEU A 59 2.95 -7.07 2.69
N HIS A 60 3.05 -5.94 3.42
CA HIS A 60 2.70 -5.93 4.84
C HIS A 60 1.21 -6.24 5.06
N PHE A 61 0.89 -6.66 6.29
CA PHE A 61 -0.37 -7.32 6.62
C PHE A 61 -1.61 -6.47 6.32
N ASP A 62 -1.53 -5.16 6.53
CA ASP A 62 -2.61 -4.20 6.35
C ASP A 62 -2.72 -3.64 4.92
N HIS A 63 -1.75 -3.96 4.05
CA HIS A 63 -1.77 -3.60 2.63
C HIS A 63 -2.14 -4.79 1.73
N ALA A 64 -1.76 -6.02 2.11
CA ALA A 64 -1.90 -7.21 1.29
C ALA A 64 -2.77 -8.33 1.91
N GLY A 65 -3.34 -8.13 3.10
CA GLY A 65 -4.11 -9.15 3.81
C GLY A 65 -5.36 -9.62 3.07
N GLY A 66 -5.92 -8.79 2.20
CA GLY A 66 -7.06 -9.11 1.35
C GLY A 66 -6.72 -9.75 0.00
N ASN A 67 -5.43 -9.89 -0.37
CA ASN A 67 -5.01 -10.34 -1.70
C ASN A 67 -5.62 -11.70 -2.11
N GLY A 68 -5.84 -12.59 -1.14
CA GLY A 68 -6.45 -13.91 -1.37
C GLY A 68 -7.85 -13.89 -1.98
N ALA A 69 -8.55 -12.76 -1.95
CA ALA A 69 -9.86 -12.60 -2.59
C ALA A 69 -9.78 -12.47 -4.12
N PHE A 70 -8.61 -12.15 -4.68
CA PHE A 70 -8.42 -11.83 -6.09
C PHE A 70 -7.67 -12.95 -6.81
N THR A 71 -8.36 -14.07 -7.04
CA THR A 71 -7.74 -15.29 -7.60
C THR A 71 -7.46 -15.22 -9.10
N ASN A 72 -8.24 -14.42 -9.84
CA ASN A 72 -8.10 -14.26 -11.29
C ASN A 72 -7.38 -12.96 -11.68
N THR A 73 -7.72 -11.86 -11.01
CA THR A 73 -7.21 -10.51 -11.31
C THR A 73 -5.70 -10.44 -11.11
N PRO A 74 -4.91 -9.92 -12.08
CA PRO A 74 -3.47 -9.86 -11.91
C PRO A 74 -3.08 -8.90 -10.77
N ILE A 75 -2.21 -9.37 -9.88
CA ILE A 75 -1.68 -8.60 -8.75
C ILE A 75 -0.28 -8.09 -9.10
N ILE A 76 -0.16 -6.79 -9.34
CA ILE A 76 1.11 -6.12 -9.65
C ILE A 76 1.90 -5.92 -8.37
N VAL A 77 3.10 -6.48 -8.30
CA VAL A 77 3.99 -6.37 -7.14
C VAL A 77 5.46 -6.41 -7.58
N GLN A 78 6.32 -5.71 -6.84
CA GLN A 78 7.76 -5.72 -7.11
C GLN A 78 8.38 -7.09 -6.83
N ARG A 79 9.35 -7.49 -7.65
CA ARG A 79 10.13 -8.73 -7.46
C ARG A 79 10.77 -8.78 -6.07
N THR A 80 11.42 -7.68 -5.67
CA THR A 80 12.12 -7.58 -4.38
C THR A 80 11.18 -7.72 -3.19
N GLU A 81 9.94 -7.24 -3.31
CA GLU A 81 8.91 -7.40 -2.28
C GLU A 81 8.38 -8.83 -2.22
N TYR A 82 8.09 -9.41 -3.39
CA TYR A 82 7.63 -10.79 -3.48
C TYR A 82 8.67 -11.76 -2.90
N GLU A 83 9.94 -11.58 -3.25
CA GLU A 83 11.05 -12.40 -2.73
C GLU A 83 11.18 -12.25 -1.22
N ALA A 84 11.13 -11.03 -0.70
CA ALA A 84 11.19 -10.75 0.74
C ALA A 84 10.06 -11.45 1.51
N ALA A 85 8.82 -11.37 1.01
CA ALA A 85 7.65 -11.95 1.67
C ALA A 85 7.68 -13.48 1.78
N LEU A 86 8.49 -14.17 0.97
CA LEU A 86 8.64 -15.63 1.04
C LEU A 86 9.43 -16.10 2.27
N HIS A 87 10.21 -15.24 2.91
CA HIS A 87 11.17 -15.69 3.93
C HIS A 87 11.35 -14.77 5.13
N ARG A 88 10.97 -13.48 5.08
CA ARG A 88 11.12 -12.58 6.23
C ARG A 88 9.93 -12.70 7.18
N GLU A 89 10.19 -12.50 8.48
CA GLU A 89 9.25 -12.84 9.56
C GLU A 89 8.09 -11.84 9.75
N GLU A 90 8.24 -10.62 9.23
CA GLU A 90 7.20 -9.59 9.27
C GLU A 90 6.03 -9.84 8.31
N TYR A 91 6.17 -10.79 7.38
CA TYR A 91 5.14 -11.09 6.39
C TYR A 91 4.20 -12.19 6.86
N MET A 92 2.90 -11.89 6.85
CA MET A 92 1.86 -12.88 7.12
C MET A 92 1.64 -13.78 5.90
N LYS A 93 1.36 -15.07 6.14
CA LYS A 93 1.06 -16.07 5.11
C LYS A 93 -0.10 -15.66 4.18
N GLU A 94 -1.07 -14.91 4.71
CA GLU A 94 -2.23 -14.39 3.98
C GLU A 94 -1.83 -13.42 2.86
N CYS A 95 -0.67 -12.76 2.99
CA CYS A 95 -0.20 -11.73 2.05
C CYS A 95 0.58 -12.31 0.86
N ILE A 96 1.06 -13.55 0.95
CA ILE A 96 1.96 -14.21 -0.02
C ILE A 96 1.44 -15.58 -0.45
N LEU A 97 0.15 -15.67 -0.76
CA LEU A 97 -0.49 -16.92 -1.16
C LEU A 97 0.05 -17.43 -2.51
N PRO A 98 0.57 -18.66 -2.61
CA PRO A 98 1.40 -19.10 -3.72
C PRO A 98 0.69 -19.29 -5.08
N HIS A 99 -0.64 -19.31 -5.11
CA HIS A 99 -1.43 -19.63 -6.31
C HIS A 99 -2.16 -18.43 -6.92
N LEU A 100 -1.91 -17.21 -6.43
CA LEU A 100 -2.50 -15.99 -6.99
C LEU A 100 -1.83 -15.62 -8.32
N ASN A 101 -2.55 -14.85 -9.13
CA ASN A 101 -2.09 -14.41 -10.44
C ASN A 101 -1.12 -13.21 -10.33
N TYR A 102 0.09 -13.44 -9.83
CA TYR A 102 1.07 -12.38 -9.68
C TYR A 102 1.61 -11.88 -11.02
N LYS A 103 1.56 -10.56 -11.22
CA LYS A 103 2.27 -9.83 -12.26
C LYS A 103 3.50 -9.18 -11.63
N ILE A 104 4.59 -9.95 -11.57
CA ILE A 104 5.86 -9.49 -11.01
C ILE A 104 6.49 -8.42 -11.93
N ILE A 105 6.87 -7.28 -11.34
CA ILE A 105 7.56 -6.17 -12.01
C ILE A 105 8.87 -5.83 -11.31
N GLU A 106 9.70 -5.01 -11.95
CA GLU A 106 11.01 -4.59 -11.45
C GLU A 106 11.23 -3.10 -11.76
N GLY A 107 11.27 -2.26 -10.72
CA GLY A 107 11.47 -0.81 -10.86
C GLY A 107 10.18 -0.06 -11.20
N ASP A 108 10.33 1.15 -11.76
CA ASP A 108 9.18 1.95 -12.18
C ASP A 108 8.36 1.26 -13.27
N TYR A 109 7.04 1.45 -13.26
CA TYR A 109 6.15 0.74 -14.17
C TYR A 109 4.88 1.53 -14.49
N GLU A 110 4.57 1.69 -15.78
CA GLU A 110 3.28 2.23 -16.22
C GLU A 110 2.24 1.12 -16.24
N VAL A 111 1.17 1.25 -15.44
CA VAL A 111 0.08 0.28 -15.38
C VAL A 111 -0.89 0.49 -16.53
N VAL A 112 -1.34 1.74 -16.67
CA VAL A 112 -2.19 2.29 -17.74
C VAL A 112 -1.85 3.78 -17.88
N PRO A 113 -2.24 4.46 -18.98
CA PRO A 113 -2.03 5.90 -19.10
C PRO A 113 -2.58 6.66 -17.89
N GLY A 114 -1.74 7.50 -17.28
CA GLY A 114 -2.06 8.25 -16.07
C GLY A 114 -1.85 7.51 -14.75
N VAL A 115 -1.35 6.27 -14.75
CA VAL A 115 -1.04 5.52 -13.52
C VAL A 115 0.39 4.95 -13.59
N GLN A 116 1.31 5.62 -12.91
CA GLN A 116 2.72 5.24 -12.80
C GLN A 116 3.02 4.69 -11.41
N LEU A 117 3.76 3.58 -11.36
CA LEU A 117 4.36 3.06 -10.15
C LEU A 117 5.80 3.57 -10.04
N LEU A 118 6.13 4.11 -8.88
CA LEU A 118 7.46 4.61 -8.57
C LEU A 118 8.12 3.67 -7.57
N TYR A 119 9.23 3.04 -7.96
CA TYR A 119 9.96 2.15 -7.07
C TYR A 119 10.60 2.92 -5.89
N THR A 120 10.13 2.67 -4.67
CA THR A 120 10.48 3.44 -3.46
C THR A 120 10.84 2.50 -2.30
N PRO A 121 11.86 1.64 -2.45
CA PRO A 121 12.23 0.66 -1.45
C PRO A 121 12.77 1.34 -0.17
N GLY A 122 12.81 0.57 0.91
CA GLY A 122 13.42 0.96 2.19
C GLY A 122 12.47 0.78 3.37
N HIS A 123 11.23 1.25 3.26
CA HIS A 123 10.21 0.90 4.24
C HIS A 123 9.98 -0.63 4.24
N SER A 124 9.79 -1.20 3.05
CA SER A 124 9.96 -2.63 2.78
C SER A 124 10.97 -2.83 1.64
N PRO A 125 11.51 -4.05 1.44
CA PRO A 125 12.53 -4.32 0.42
C PRO A 125 12.13 -3.96 -1.01
N GLY A 126 10.83 -4.03 -1.35
CA GLY A 126 10.30 -3.69 -2.66
C GLY A 126 9.08 -2.78 -2.64
N HIS A 127 8.99 -1.88 -1.66
CA HIS A 127 7.92 -0.88 -1.62
C HIS A 127 7.85 -0.05 -2.92
N GLN A 128 6.64 0.27 -3.37
CA GLN A 128 6.37 1.18 -4.48
C GLN A 128 5.25 2.18 -4.18
N SER A 129 5.50 3.44 -4.51
CA SER A 129 4.55 4.56 -4.45
C SER A 129 3.83 4.72 -5.78
N LEU A 130 2.76 5.54 -5.82
CA LEU A 130 2.00 5.78 -7.06
C LEU A 130 2.02 7.26 -7.43
N PHE A 131 2.20 7.53 -8.72
CA PHE A 131 2.02 8.85 -9.31
C PHE A 131 0.89 8.77 -10.34
N ILE A 132 -0.18 9.53 -10.10
CA ILE A 132 -1.46 9.41 -10.79
C ILE A 132 -1.82 10.76 -11.40
N GLU A 133 -2.30 10.75 -12.64
CA GLU A 133 -2.92 11.91 -13.28
C GLU A 133 -4.44 11.72 -13.28
N THR A 134 -5.17 12.58 -12.55
CA THR A 134 -6.63 12.59 -12.54
C THR A 134 -7.17 13.75 -13.39
N GLU A 135 -8.36 13.59 -13.96
CA GLU A 135 -9.01 14.65 -14.73
C GLU A 135 -9.31 15.89 -13.88
N GLN A 136 -9.65 15.68 -12.61
CA GLN A 136 -10.14 16.74 -11.71
C GLN A 136 -9.01 17.47 -10.97
N SER A 137 -7.93 16.77 -10.63
CA SER A 137 -6.85 17.32 -9.78
C SER A 137 -5.48 17.34 -10.45
N GLY A 138 -5.33 16.74 -11.63
CA GLY A 138 -4.04 16.60 -12.30
C GLY A 138 -3.13 15.63 -11.52
N SER A 139 -1.89 16.05 -11.29
CA SER A 139 -0.86 15.22 -10.65
C SER A 139 -1.13 14.95 -9.16
N VAL A 140 -1.16 13.68 -8.79
CA VAL A 140 -1.33 13.17 -7.42
C VAL A 140 -0.22 12.17 -7.12
N LEU A 141 0.45 12.35 -5.97
CA LEU A 141 1.43 11.40 -5.45
C LEU A 141 0.85 10.71 -4.21
N LEU A 142 0.71 9.39 -4.28
CA LEU A 142 0.43 8.55 -3.12
C LEU A 142 1.76 7.96 -2.66
N THR A 143 2.30 8.43 -1.53
CA THR A 143 3.56 7.88 -1.02
C THR A 143 3.37 6.46 -0.53
N ILE A 144 2.16 6.13 -0.08
CA ILE A 144 1.89 4.95 0.74
C ILE A 144 2.90 4.95 1.89
N ASP A 145 3.63 3.86 2.11
CA ASP A 145 4.48 3.71 3.29
C ASP A 145 5.94 4.10 3.03
N ALA A 146 6.24 4.66 1.87
CA ALA A 146 7.48 5.43 1.70
C ALA A 146 7.55 6.63 2.66
N SER A 147 6.40 7.08 3.18
CA SER A 147 6.28 7.99 4.33
C SER A 147 4.90 7.81 4.96
N TYR A 148 4.84 7.39 6.22
CA TYR A 148 3.57 7.29 6.95
C TYR A 148 2.92 8.67 7.09
N THR A 149 3.71 9.69 7.42
CA THR A 149 3.20 11.03 7.71
C THR A 149 3.93 12.11 6.94
N LYS A 150 3.35 13.30 6.99
CA LYS A 150 3.92 14.53 6.43
C LYS A 150 5.31 14.83 6.99
N GLU A 151 5.52 14.66 8.29
CA GLU A 151 6.82 14.91 8.93
C GLU A 151 7.89 13.90 8.50
N ASN A 152 7.51 12.65 8.20
CA ASN A 152 8.46 11.69 7.62
C ASN A 152 8.93 12.17 6.25
N PHE A 153 8.01 12.68 5.43
CA PHE A 153 8.32 13.12 4.08
C PHE A 153 9.07 14.47 4.06
N GLU A 154 8.49 15.52 4.64
CA GLU A 154 9.01 16.89 4.54
C GLU A 154 10.28 17.08 5.37
N ASP A 155 10.23 16.67 6.64
CA ASP A 155 11.28 16.92 7.63
C ASP A 155 12.24 15.75 7.81
N GLU A 156 12.03 14.64 7.07
CA GLU A 156 12.87 13.44 7.11
C GLU A 156 12.88 12.78 8.50
N VAL A 157 11.79 12.91 9.26
CA VAL A 157 11.63 12.25 10.57
C VAL A 157 11.68 10.74 10.36
N PRO A 158 12.57 10.00 11.04
CA PRO A 158 12.70 8.56 10.88
C PRO A 158 11.47 7.83 11.42
N PHE A 159 11.13 6.71 10.77
CA PHE A 159 10.00 5.85 11.12
C PHE A 159 10.38 4.37 10.90
N ALA A 160 9.43 3.46 11.16
CA ALA A 160 9.63 2.03 11.00
C ALA A 160 9.88 1.66 9.53
N GLY A 161 10.91 0.85 9.27
CA GLY A 161 11.22 0.35 7.94
C GLY A 161 12.34 -0.69 7.97
N PHE A 162 12.41 -1.49 6.91
CA PHE A 162 13.42 -2.53 6.69
C PHE A 162 14.85 -1.94 6.60
N ASP A 163 15.02 -0.88 5.83
CA ASP A 163 16.27 -0.16 5.62
C ASP A 163 15.98 1.36 5.62
N PRO A 164 16.17 2.03 6.77
CA PRO A 164 15.87 3.47 6.90
C PRO A 164 16.74 4.36 6.01
N GLU A 165 17.98 3.97 5.69
CA GLU A 165 18.85 4.74 4.80
C GLU A 165 18.33 4.68 3.36
N LEU A 166 17.92 3.49 2.92
CA LEU A 166 17.28 3.29 1.63
C LEU A 166 15.92 4.01 1.57
N ALA A 167 15.12 3.97 2.64
CA ALA A 167 13.83 4.66 2.72
C ALA A 167 14.02 6.18 2.56
N LEU A 168 15.01 6.75 3.24
CA LEU A 168 15.36 8.15 3.10
C LEU A 168 15.82 8.50 1.67
N SER A 169 16.56 7.61 1.01
CA SER A 169 16.93 7.79 -0.40
C SER A 169 15.71 7.81 -1.32
N SER A 170 14.70 6.97 -1.05
CA SER A 170 13.42 6.94 -1.76
C SER A 170 12.59 8.20 -1.51
N ILE A 171 12.56 8.72 -0.28
CA ILE A 171 11.93 10.02 0.02
C ILE A 171 12.62 11.14 -0.77
N LYS A 172 13.96 11.17 -0.82
CA LYS A 172 14.71 12.15 -1.61
C LYS A 172 14.39 12.04 -3.10
N ARG A 173 14.25 10.82 -3.62
CA ARG A 173 13.80 10.57 -5.00
C ARG A 173 12.41 11.15 -5.25
N LEU A 174 11.45 10.90 -4.35
CA LEU A 174 10.09 11.45 -4.45
C LEU A 174 10.09 12.99 -4.37
N LYS A 175 10.93 13.60 -3.52
CA LYS A 175 11.09 15.07 -3.48
C LYS A 175 11.54 15.64 -4.84
N GLU A 176 12.36 14.92 -5.60
CA GLU A 176 12.74 15.33 -6.96
C GLU A 176 11.58 15.25 -7.96
N VAL A 177 10.65 14.30 -7.80
CA VAL A 177 9.41 14.24 -8.57
C VAL A 177 8.51 15.42 -8.19
N VAL A 178 8.33 15.67 -6.89
CA VAL A 178 7.51 16.78 -6.37
C VAL A 178 8.00 18.13 -6.87
N LYS A 179 9.32 18.37 -6.91
CA LYS A 179 9.90 19.61 -7.44
C LYS A 179 9.54 19.87 -8.91
N LYS A 180 9.41 18.81 -9.72
CA LYS A 180 9.12 18.90 -11.16
C LYS A 180 7.63 19.03 -11.41
N GLU A 181 6.84 18.12 -10.84
CA GLU A 181 5.44 17.94 -11.19
C GLU A 181 4.48 18.70 -10.27
N LYS A 182 4.93 19.09 -9.07
CA LYS A 182 4.13 19.80 -8.05
C LYS A 182 2.77 19.12 -7.75
N PRO A 183 2.73 17.81 -7.49
CA PRO A 183 1.50 17.09 -7.25
C PRO A 183 0.88 17.44 -5.90
N ILE A 184 -0.39 17.10 -5.73
CA ILE A 184 -1.00 16.93 -4.40
C ILE A 184 -0.44 15.63 -3.80
N ILE A 185 -0.04 15.63 -2.54
CA ILE A 185 0.65 14.49 -1.90
C ILE A 185 -0.23 13.91 -0.79
N PHE A 186 -0.41 12.59 -0.81
CA PHE A 186 -1.06 11.84 0.26
C PHE A 186 -0.08 10.82 0.87
N PHE A 187 -0.08 10.75 2.20
CA PHE A 187 0.79 9.88 2.99
C PHE A 187 0.08 8.58 3.37
N GLY A 188 0.83 7.59 3.86
CA GLY A 188 0.28 6.26 4.17
C GLY A 188 -0.70 6.27 5.36
N HIS A 189 -0.27 6.79 6.50
CA HIS A 189 -0.94 6.64 7.80
C HIS A 189 -0.89 7.95 8.63
N ASP A 190 -1.34 9.05 8.03
CA ASP A 190 -1.31 10.39 8.65
C ASP A 190 -2.68 10.80 9.22
N ILE A 191 -2.81 10.73 10.55
CA ILE A 191 -4.03 11.10 11.30
C ILE A 191 -4.43 12.56 11.08
N GLU A 192 -3.47 13.47 10.89
CA GLU A 192 -3.79 14.88 10.66
C GLU A 192 -4.25 15.12 9.22
N GLN A 193 -3.62 14.47 8.24
CA GLN A 193 -4.04 14.57 6.84
C GLN A 193 -5.43 13.97 6.63
N GLU A 194 -5.73 12.81 7.25
CA GLU A 194 -7.02 12.12 7.16
C GLU A 194 -8.22 13.05 7.39
N LYS A 195 -8.13 13.94 8.39
CA LYS A 195 -9.20 14.90 8.75
C LYS A 195 -9.63 15.83 7.62
N SER A 196 -8.80 15.96 6.59
CA SER A 196 -9.02 16.85 5.45
C SER A 196 -9.12 16.12 4.11
N CYS A 197 -8.89 14.81 4.08
CA CYS A 197 -9.00 14.01 2.87
C CYS A 197 -10.46 13.94 2.39
N ARG A 198 -10.66 14.13 1.08
CA ARG A 198 -11.90 13.73 0.43
C ARG A 198 -11.93 12.22 0.38
N VAL A 199 -12.93 11.62 1.02
CA VAL A 199 -13.12 10.16 1.06
C VAL A 199 -14.39 9.78 0.31
N PHE A 200 -14.50 8.51 -0.08
CA PHE A 200 -15.68 8.01 -0.78
C PHE A 200 -16.98 8.40 -0.04
N PRO A 201 -18.01 8.93 -0.75
CA PRO A 201 -18.19 8.93 -2.21
C PRO A 201 -17.57 10.13 -2.96
N GLU A 202 -16.85 11.03 -2.27
CA GLU A 202 -16.06 12.06 -2.96
C GLU A 202 -14.82 11.45 -3.62
N TYR A 203 -14.26 12.16 -4.59
CA TYR A 203 -13.03 11.78 -5.30
C TYR A 203 -12.24 13.02 -5.73
N ILE A 204 -10.99 12.79 -6.15
CA ILE A 204 -10.04 13.79 -6.64
C ILE A 204 -9.59 13.46 -8.06
#